data_AF-A0A0E3WTK0-F1
#
_entry.id   AF-A0A0E3WTK0-F1
#
_cell.length_a   1.000
_cell.length_b   1.000
_cell.length_c   1.000
_cell.angle_alpha   90.00
_cell.angle_beta   90.00
_cell.angle_gamma   90.00
#
_symmetry.space_group_name_H-M   'P 1'
#
loop_
_entity.id
_entity.type
_entity.pdbx_description
1 polymer ?
#
loop_
_entity_poly.entity_id
_entity_poly.type
_entity_poly.pdbx_seq_one_letter_code
_entity_poly.pdbx_strand_id
1 'polypeptide(L)'
;MTHFNLPDRDEIKIQMKKRIAELEEINQDLRADNMVPNRNITRSKRAEEASSRNEQCVRLKLENDLSPSQKIDLLDLAEIIDVQTIQPLMDDFYKLTHIPIGLNDLKGSVLAGVGWQDICTRFHRVHPETCKHCVESNINLSSGITPGEFKMYKCKNNMWDVVTPIMVGD
;
A
#
# COMPACT_ATOMS: atom_id res chain seq x y z
N MET A 1 21.74 13.21 -26.27
CA MET A 1 21.44 12.68 -24.93
C MET A 1 20.60 13.73 -24.23
N THR A 2 19.29 13.51 -24.12
CA THR A 2 18.43 14.36 -23.28
C THR A 2 18.79 14.10 -21.83
N HIS A 3 19.29 15.11 -21.11
CA HIS A 3 19.37 15.02 -19.66
C HIS A 3 17.93 14.93 -19.13
N PHE A 4 17.55 13.75 -18.67
CA PHE A 4 16.39 13.62 -17.80
C PHE A 4 16.79 14.19 -16.44
N ASN A 5 16.37 15.43 -16.17
CA ASN A 5 16.43 15.96 -14.82
C ASN A 5 15.41 15.17 -13.99
N LEU A 6 15.91 14.26 -13.16
CA LEU A 6 15.08 13.60 -12.17
C LEU A 6 14.64 14.66 -11.15
N PRO A 7 13.34 14.67 -10.77
CA PRO A 7 12.85 15.66 -9.85
C PRO A 7 13.53 15.51 -8.49
N ASP A 8 13.86 16.63 -7.86
CA ASP A 8 14.39 16.65 -6.51
C ASP A 8 13.30 16.41 -5.46
N ARG A 9 13.70 16.39 -4.18
CA ARG A 9 12.77 16.12 -3.07
C ARG A 9 11.62 17.13 -3.01
N ASP A 10 11.91 18.41 -3.20
CA ASP A 10 10.92 19.48 -3.04
C ASP A 10 9.97 19.49 -4.23
N GLU A 11 10.48 19.23 -5.44
CA GLU A 11 9.65 19.03 -6.62
C GLU A 11 8.67 17.86 -6.45
N ILE A 12 9.15 16.70 -5.97
CA ILE A 12 8.28 15.54 -5.69
C ILE A 12 7.24 15.90 -4.63
N LYS A 13 7.62 16.62 -3.57
CA LYS A 13 6.71 17.03 -2.51
C LYS A 13 5.60 17.96 -3.03
N ILE A 14 5.94 18.89 -3.93
CA ILE A 14 4.96 19.78 -4.57
C ILE A 14 4.01 18.98 -5.45
N GLN A 15 4.54 18.09 -6.29
CA GLN A 15 3.73 17.23 -7.15
C GLN A 15 2.77 16.35 -6.34
N MET A 16 3.24 15.76 -5.24
CA MET A 16 2.43 14.94 -4.35
C MET A 16 1.27 15.71 -3.74
N LYS A 17 1.52 16.90 -3.20
CA LYS A 17 0.46 17.77 -2.64
C LYS A 17 -0.60 18.12 -3.68
N LYS A 18 -0.16 18.41 -4.91
CA LYS A 18 -1.08 18.69 -6.02
C LYS A 18 -1.96 17.47 -6.33
N ARG A 19 -1.36 16.28 -6.44
CA ARG A 19 -2.09 15.03 -6.70
C ARG A 19 -3.06 14.65 -5.59
N ILE A 20 -2.68 14.89 -4.32
CA ILE A 20 -3.57 14.65 -3.18
C ILE A 20 -4.84 15.50 -3.32
N ALA A 21 -4.68 16.81 -3.58
CA ALA A 21 -5.81 17.70 -3.77
C ALA A 21 -6.70 17.29 -4.97
N GLU A 22 -6.09 16.94 -6.10
CA GLU A 22 -6.82 16.42 -7.28
C GLU A 22 -7.63 15.15 -6.95
N LEU A 23 -7.04 14.21 -6.20
CA LEU A 23 -7.72 12.96 -5.81
C LEU A 23 -8.81 13.19 -4.76
N GLU A 24 -8.64 14.15 -3.87
CA GLU A 24 -9.67 14.54 -2.91
C GLU A 24 -10.91 15.11 -3.61
N GLU A 25 -10.72 15.94 -4.64
CA GLU A 25 -11.82 16.48 -5.47
C GLU A 25 -12.55 15.35 -6.22
N ILE A 26 -11.80 14.48 -6.92
CA ILE A 26 -12.38 13.32 -7.64
C ILE A 26 -13.13 12.40 -6.68
N ASN A 27 -12.61 12.16 -5.47
CA ASN A 27 -13.27 11.33 -4.47
C ASN A 27 -14.56 11.94 -3.94
N GLN A 28 -14.66 13.28 -3.86
CA GLN A 28 -15.90 13.96 -3.48
C GLN A 28 -16.97 13.78 -4.56
N ASP A 29 -16.60 13.95 -5.83
CA ASP A 29 -17.51 13.76 -6.97
C ASP A 29 -18.00 12.30 -7.06
N LEU A 30 -17.09 11.33 -6.95
CA LEU A 30 -17.45 9.91 -6.94
C LEU A 30 -18.41 9.56 -5.79
N ARG A 31 -18.27 10.18 -4.62
CA ARG A 31 -19.19 9.96 -3.49
C ARG A 31 -20.58 10.54 -3.77
N ALA A 32 -20.67 11.68 -4.45
CA ALA A 32 -21.94 12.24 -4.90
C ALA A 32 -22.63 11.32 -5.94
N ASP A 33 -21.88 10.76 -6.89
CA ASP A 33 -22.43 9.88 -7.93
C ASP A 33 -22.87 8.50 -7.38
N ASN A 34 -22.16 7.96 -6.39
CA ASN A 34 -22.50 6.68 -5.75
C ASN A 34 -23.71 6.75 -4.79
N MET A 35 -24.33 7.91 -4.58
CA MET A 35 -25.67 7.99 -3.94
C MET A 35 -26.80 7.41 -4.82
N VAL A 36 -26.50 7.03 -6.07
CA VAL A 36 -27.41 6.23 -6.92
C VAL A 36 -27.15 4.73 -6.66
N PRO A 37 -28.12 3.93 -6.18
CA PRO A 37 -27.87 2.55 -5.77
C PRO A 37 -27.42 1.66 -6.93
N ASN A 38 -26.14 1.26 -6.92
CA ASN A 38 -25.63 0.29 -7.88
C ASN A 38 -26.07 -1.14 -7.49
N ARG A 39 -26.89 -1.74 -8.35
CA ARG A 39 -27.47 -3.09 -8.18
C ARG A 39 -26.45 -4.16 -8.58
N ASN A 40 -25.50 -4.54 -7.73
CA ASN A 40 -24.72 -5.77 -7.93
C ASN A 40 -24.33 -6.42 -6.58
N ILE A 41 -25.33 -7.07 -5.97
CA ILE A 41 -25.30 -7.68 -4.62
C ILE A 41 -24.47 -8.99 -4.57
N THR A 42 -24.05 -9.54 -5.70
CA THR A 42 -23.49 -10.90 -5.77
C THR A 42 -22.00 -11.00 -5.41
N ARG A 43 -21.22 -9.90 -5.50
CA ARG A 43 -19.80 -9.87 -5.09
C ARG A 43 -19.63 -9.84 -3.56
N SER A 44 -20.66 -9.41 -2.83
CA SER A 44 -20.64 -9.19 -1.37
C SER A 44 -20.49 -10.50 -0.57
N LYS A 45 -21.24 -11.54 -0.93
CA LYS A 45 -21.32 -12.77 -0.10
C LYS A 45 -20.01 -13.56 0.01
N ARG A 46 -19.24 -13.67 -1.06
CA ARG A 46 -17.94 -14.39 -1.03
C ARG A 46 -16.86 -13.59 -0.28
N ALA A 47 -16.89 -12.26 -0.38
CA ALA A 47 -16.01 -11.39 0.39
C ALA A 47 -16.36 -11.42 1.89
N GLU A 48 -17.65 -11.45 2.22
CA GLU A 48 -18.15 -11.61 3.60
C GLU A 48 -17.70 -12.96 4.21
N GLU A 49 -17.82 -14.08 3.48
CA GLU A 49 -17.39 -15.40 3.94
C GLU A 49 -15.86 -15.54 4.13
N ALA A 50 -15.07 -14.80 3.33
CA ALA A 50 -13.62 -14.72 3.49
C ALA A 50 -13.25 -13.85 4.71
N SER A 51 -13.92 -12.70 4.88
CA SER A 51 -13.77 -11.81 6.04
C SER A 51 -14.06 -12.55 7.35
N SER A 52 -15.18 -13.27 7.43
CA SER A 52 -15.56 -14.03 8.63
C SER A 52 -14.56 -15.14 9.01
N ARG A 53 -13.93 -15.78 8.03
CA ARG A 53 -12.89 -16.81 8.27
C ARG A 53 -11.58 -16.21 8.76
N ASN A 54 -11.15 -15.10 8.16
CA ASN A 54 -9.96 -14.39 8.62
C ASN A 54 -10.17 -13.87 10.04
N GLU A 55 -11.32 -13.27 10.35
CA GLU A 55 -11.67 -12.79 11.69
C GLU A 55 -11.61 -13.90 12.75
N GLN A 56 -12.11 -15.10 12.46
CA GLN A 56 -12.04 -16.24 13.39
C GLN A 56 -10.60 -16.72 13.60
N CYS A 57 -9.80 -16.81 12.54
CA CYS A 57 -8.38 -17.19 12.64
C CYS A 57 -7.58 -16.19 13.46
N VAL A 58 -7.76 -14.89 13.18
CA VAL A 58 -7.14 -13.78 13.90
C VAL A 58 -7.54 -13.81 15.38
N ARG A 59 -8.82 -14.04 15.68
CA ARG A 59 -9.32 -14.13 17.06
C ARG A 59 -8.66 -15.27 17.85
N LEU A 60 -8.57 -16.46 17.27
CA LEU A 60 -7.91 -17.61 17.91
C LEU A 60 -6.43 -17.35 18.23
N LYS A 61 -5.72 -16.60 17.37
CA LYS A 61 -4.31 -16.22 17.64
C LYS A 61 -4.17 -15.17 18.74
N LEU A 62 -5.16 -14.29 18.88
CA LEU A 62 -5.21 -13.20 19.87
C LEU A 62 -5.73 -13.63 21.25
N GLU A 63 -6.32 -14.82 21.38
CA GLU A 63 -6.85 -15.36 22.64
C GLU A 63 -5.76 -15.77 23.65
N ASN A 64 -4.48 -15.71 23.28
CA ASN A 64 -3.37 -15.96 24.21
C ASN A 64 -3.18 -14.81 25.22
N ASP A 65 -2.67 -15.11 26.43
CA ASP A 65 -2.38 -14.17 27.54
C ASP A 65 -1.22 -13.19 27.28
N LEU A 66 -1.02 -12.78 26.02
CA LEU A 66 0.06 -11.89 25.60
C LEU A 66 -0.34 -10.41 25.74
N SER A 67 0.66 -9.54 25.89
CA SER A 67 0.43 -8.10 25.88
C SER A 67 -0.02 -7.61 24.49
N PRO A 68 -0.69 -6.45 24.37
CA PRO A 68 -1.10 -5.89 23.08
C PRO A 68 0.05 -5.71 22.09
N SER A 69 1.24 -5.34 22.57
CA SER A 69 2.44 -5.22 21.72
C SER A 69 2.95 -6.57 21.20
N GLN A 70 2.89 -7.63 22.01
CA GLN A 70 3.27 -8.98 21.61
C GLN A 70 2.25 -9.62 20.65
N LYS A 71 0.98 -9.20 20.72
CA LYS A 71 -0.10 -9.62 19.83
C LYS A 71 0.02 -9.05 18.41
N ILE A 72 0.56 -7.84 18.26
CA ILE A 72 0.77 -7.20 16.95
C ILE A 72 1.89 -7.92 16.18
N ASP A 73 2.94 -8.38 16.86
CA ASP A 73 4.03 -9.17 16.24
C ASP A 73 3.59 -10.57 15.76
N LEU A 74 2.41 -11.04 16.18
CA LEU A 74 1.87 -12.36 15.83
C LEU A 74 1.03 -12.39 14.55
N LEU A 75 0.61 -11.22 14.06
CA LEU A 75 -0.32 -11.10 12.94
C LEU A 75 0.35 -10.41 11.76
N ASP A 76 0.52 -11.16 10.68
CA ASP A 76 0.92 -10.59 9.40
C ASP A 76 -0.28 -9.92 8.74
N LEU A 77 -0.05 -8.78 8.07
CA LEU A 77 -1.12 -8.04 7.40
C LEU A 77 -1.90 -8.93 6.41
N ALA A 78 -1.21 -9.85 5.73
CA ALA A 78 -1.82 -10.84 4.83
C ALA A 78 -2.86 -11.76 5.49
N GLU A 79 -2.85 -11.89 6.82
CA GLU A 79 -3.83 -12.68 7.59
C GLU A 79 -5.08 -11.86 7.96
N ILE A 80 -4.96 -10.53 7.88
CA ILE A 80 -6.05 -9.61 8.22
C ILE A 80 -6.83 -9.20 6.96
N ILE A 81 -6.13 -9.05 5.83
CA ILE A 81 -6.72 -8.58 4.57
C ILE A 81 -6.78 -9.69 3.51
N ASP A 82 -7.81 -9.63 2.66
CA ASP A 82 -7.84 -10.42 1.43
C ASP A 82 -7.02 -9.75 0.33
N VAL A 83 -5.75 -10.15 0.24
CA VAL A 83 -4.79 -9.67 -0.77
C VAL A 83 -5.31 -9.86 -2.20
N GLN A 84 -6.04 -10.94 -2.47
CA GLN A 84 -6.57 -11.22 -3.83
C GLN A 84 -7.65 -10.22 -4.22
N THR A 85 -8.44 -9.75 -3.25
CA THR A 85 -9.45 -8.72 -3.47
C THR A 85 -8.84 -7.32 -3.59
N ILE A 86 -7.70 -7.07 -2.96
CA ILE A 86 -6.99 -5.78 -3.01
C ILE A 86 -6.29 -5.54 -4.34
N GLN A 87 -5.70 -6.57 -4.97
CA GLN A 87 -4.95 -6.39 -6.21
C GLN A 87 -5.78 -5.71 -7.34
N PRO A 88 -7.03 -6.12 -7.64
CA PRO A 88 -7.86 -5.43 -8.62
C PRO A 88 -8.13 -3.96 -8.29
N LEU A 89 -8.30 -3.61 -7.01
CA LEU A 89 -8.47 -2.23 -6.57
C LEU A 89 -7.23 -1.40 -6.87
N MET A 90 -6.05 -1.94 -6.57
CA MET A 90 -4.77 -1.30 -6.90
C MET A 90 -4.60 -1.14 -8.42
N ASP A 91 -4.98 -2.16 -9.20
CA ASP A 91 -4.93 -2.10 -10.66
C ASP A 91 -5.80 -0.97 -11.22
N ASP A 92 -7.02 -0.80 -10.71
CA ASP A 92 -7.92 0.28 -11.12
C ASP A 92 -7.39 1.65 -10.68
N PHE A 93 -6.81 1.75 -9.48
CA PHE A 93 -6.14 2.97 -9.02
C PHE A 93 -4.96 3.35 -9.94
N TYR A 94 -4.17 2.37 -10.38
CA TYR A 94 -3.08 2.60 -11.32
C TYR A 94 -3.57 3.02 -12.70
N LYS A 95 -4.66 2.44 -13.20
CA LYS A 95 -5.27 2.89 -14.47
C LYS A 95 -5.72 4.34 -14.40
N LEU A 96 -6.22 4.79 -13.24
CA LEU A 96 -6.68 6.15 -13.03
C LEU A 96 -5.52 7.16 -12.88
N THR A 97 -4.52 6.81 -12.07
CA THR A 97 -3.49 7.78 -11.64
C THR A 97 -2.17 7.64 -12.39
N HIS A 98 -1.92 6.48 -12.98
CA HIS A 98 -0.63 6.04 -13.51
C HIS A 98 0.52 6.10 -12.50
N ILE A 99 0.22 6.10 -11.20
CA ILE A 99 1.21 6.08 -10.12
C ILE A 99 1.46 4.61 -9.74
N PRO A 100 2.68 4.07 -9.92
CA PRO A 100 3.01 2.74 -9.45
C PRO A 100 2.87 2.66 -7.93
N ILE A 101 2.19 1.63 -7.44
CA ILE A 101 1.97 1.45 -5.99
C ILE A 101 2.30 0.02 -5.56
N GLY A 102 2.68 -0.12 -4.30
CA GLY A 102 2.91 -1.40 -3.64
C GLY A 102 2.29 -1.38 -2.24
N LEU A 103 1.67 -2.47 -1.86
CA LEU A 103 1.20 -2.73 -0.51
C LEU A 103 2.21 -3.65 0.16
N ASN A 104 2.85 -3.16 1.22
CA ASN A 104 3.87 -3.90 1.95
C ASN A 104 3.44 -4.14 3.40
N ASP A 105 3.87 -5.26 3.97
CA ASP A 105 3.76 -5.49 5.42
C ASP A 105 4.91 -4.82 6.20
N LEU A 106 4.87 -4.91 7.53
CA LEU A 106 5.89 -4.33 8.41
C LEU A 106 7.25 -5.04 8.31
N LYS A 107 7.29 -6.27 7.78
CA LYS A 107 8.50 -7.06 7.52
C LYS A 107 9.13 -6.73 6.16
N GLY A 108 8.51 -5.83 5.38
CA GLY A 108 8.97 -5.41 4.07
C GLY A 108 8.56 -6.34 2.92
N SER A 109 7.72 -7.34 3.19
CA SER A 109 7.14 -8.23 2.18
C SER A 109 6.13 -7.46 1.35
N VAL A 110 6.14 -7.67 0.04
CA VAL A 110 5.15 -7.09 -0.86
C VAL A 110 3.95 -8.04 -0.90
N LEU A 111 2.78 -7.53 -0.52
CA LEU A 111 1.53 -8.29 -0.57
C LEU A 111 0.82 -8.10 -1.90
N ALA A 112 0.79 -6.87 -2.41
CA ALA A 112 0.20 -6.52 -3.70
C ALA A 112 0.99 -5.39 -4.36
N GLY A 113 0.93 -5.27 -5.69
CA GLY A 113 1.68 -4.25 -6.40
C GLY A 113 1.30 -4.12 -7.86
N VAL A 114 1.41 -2.92 -8.41
CA VAL A 114 1.06 -2.63 -9.81
C VAL A 114 1.90 -1.48 -10.37
N GLY A 115 2.06 -1.47 -11.69
CA GLY A 115 2.72 -0.38 -12.42
C GLY A 115 4.25 -0.36 -12.28
N TRP A 116 4.85 -1.41 -11.72
CA TRP A 116 6.29 -1.48 -11.54
C TRP A 116 7.02 -1.51 -12.89
N GLN A 117 8.10 -0.74 -12.98
CA GLN A 117 8.89 -0.58 -14.19
C GLN A 117 10.02 -1.62 -14.26
N ASP A 118 10.62 -1.77 -15.45
CA ASP A 118 11.73 -2.69 -15.69
C ASP A 118 12.87 -2.52 -14.68
N ILE A 119 13.20 -1.28 -14.30
CA ILE A 119 14.22 -1.01 -13.27
C ILE A 119 13.91 -1.70 -11.93
N CYS A 120 12.63 -1.78 -11.54
CA CYS A 120 12.20 -2.43 -10.32
C CYS A 120 12.20 -3.96 -10.47
N THR A 121 11.57 -4.48 -11.53
CA THR A 121 11.26 -5.91 -11.68
C THR A 121 12.40 -6.72 -12.27
N ARG A 122 13.23 -6.14 -13.12
CA ARG A 122 14.29 -6.84 -13.87
C ARG A 122 15.70 -6.53 -13.37
N PHE A 123 15.87 -5.46 -12.60
CA PHE A 123 17.16 -5.06 -12.05
C PHE A 123 17.14 -5.11 -10.53
N HIS A 124 16.44 -4.19 -9.87
CA HIS A 124 16.52 -4.06 -8.42
C HIS A 124 16.12 -5.35 -7.69
N ARG A 125 15.03 -6.01 -8.08
CA ARG A 125 14.54 -7.22 -7.40
C ARG A 125 15.22 -8.52 -7.84
N VAL A 126 15.90 -8.52 -8.98
CA VAL A 126 16.61 -9.71 -9.48
C VAL A 126 18.02 -9.80 -8.91
N HIS A 127 18.71 -8.66 -8.77
CA HIS A 127 20.07 -8.66 -8.24
C HIS A 127 20.07 -8.67 -6.70
N PRO A 128 20.81 -9.59 -6.04
CA PRO A 128 20.70 -9.81 -4.58
C PRO A 128 20.95 -8.54 -3.73
N GLU A 129 21.96 -7.76 -4.08
CA GLU A 129 22.34 -6.56 -3.31
C GLU A 129 21.29 -5.44 -3.41
N THR A 130 20.83 -5.13 -4.62
CA THR A 130 19.81 -4.11 -4.83
C THR A 130 18.44 -4.57 -4.32
N CYS A 131 18.19 -5.88 -4.30
CA CYS A 131 16.97 -6.44 -3.74
C CYS A 131 16.96 -6.27 -2.22
N LYS A 132 18.10 -6.51 -1.56
CA LYS A 132 18.30 -6.20 -0.15
C LYS A 132 18.01 -4.73 0.16
N HIS A 133 18.47 -3.81 -0.68
CA HIS A 133 18.15 -2.38 -0.54
C HIS A 133 16.66 -2.07 -0.69
N CYS A 134 15.93 -2.76 -1.59
CA CYS A 134 14.47 -2.62 -1.70
C CYS A 134 13.77 -3.07 -0.41
N VAL A 135 14.14 -4.23 0.12
CA VAL A 135 13.56 -4.76 1.38
C VAL A 135 13.87 -3.83 2.55
N GLU A 136 15.12 -3.37 2.67
CA GLU A 136 15.53 -2.41 3.70
C GLU A 136 14.73 -1.09 3.59
N SER A 137 14.53 -0.58 2.37
CA SER A 137 13.72 0.61 2.12
C SER A 137 12.28 0.42 2.62
N ASN A 138 11.65 -0.70 2.27
CA ASN A 138 10.28 -1.03 2.70
C ASN A 138 10.16 -1.03 4.23
N ILE A 139 11.10 -1.65 4.94
CA ILE A 139 11.12 -1.72 6.41
C ILE A 139 11.36 -0.34 7.03
N ASN A 140 12.32 0.44 6.52
CA ASN A 140 12.59 1.77 7.06
C ASN A 140 11.43 2.76 6.84
N LEU A 141 10.66 2.55 5.76
CA LEU A 141 9.50 3.35 5.42
C LEU A 141 8.26 2.98 6.23
N SER A 142 8.15 1.76 6.77
CA SER A 142 6.94 1.31 7.49
C SER A 142 6.76 1.92 8.88
N SER A 143 7.75 2.66 9.39
CA SER A 143 7.74 3.20 10.76
C SER A 143 7.76 4.72 10.84
N GLY A 144 7.13 5.23 11.91
CA GLY A 144 7.18 6.64 12.32
C GLY A 144 6.34 7.58 11.44
N ILE A 145 5.17 7.12 10.98
CA ILE A 145 4.27 7.93 10.16
C ILE A 145 2.91 8.01 10.85
N THR A 146 2.45 9.23 11.08
CA THR A 146 1.13 9.51 11.63
C THR A 146 0.04 9.11 10.64
N PRO A 147 -1.13 8.59 11.08
CA PRO A 147 -2.26 8.36 10.21
C PRO A 147 -2.61 9.61 9.38
N GLY A 148 -2.86 9.43 8.07
CA GLY A 148 -3.16 10.52 7.14
C GLY A 148 -1.94 11.30 6.61
N GLU A 149 -0.75 11.06 7.17
CA GLU A 149 0.49 11.68 6.69
C GLU A 149 1.24 10.76 5.70
N PHE A 150 2.27 11.32 5.08
CA PHE A 150 3.19 10.57 4.21
C PHE A 150 4.65 10.83 4.57
N LYS A 151 5.51 9.87 4.24
CA LYS A 151 6.96 9.96 4.42
C LYS A 151 7.65 9.76 3.09
N MET A 152 8.62 10.63 2.79
CA MET A 152 9.49 10.51 1.63
C MET A 152 10.87 10.02 2.06
N TYR A 153 11.44 9.10 1.30
CA TYR A 153 12.76 8.54 1.55
C TYR A 153 13.51 8.31 0.25
N LYS A 154 14.79 8.66 0.21
CA LYS A 154 15.67 8.29 -0.89
C LYS A 154 16.35 6.98 -0.54
N CYS A 155 16.01 5.91 -1.25
CA CYS A 155 16.52 4.58 -0.95
C CYS A 155 17.96 4.39 -1.42
N LYS A 156 18.59 3.30 -0.96
CA LYS A 156 19.97 2.93 -1.34
C LYS A 156 20.13 2.55 -2.82
N ASN A 157 19.03 2.37 -3.55
CA ASN A 157 19.02 2.25 -5.01
C ASN A 157 18.85 3.62 -5.71
N ASN A 158 19.05 4.72 -4.99
CA ASN A 158 19.00 6.11 -5.48
C ASN A 158 17.64 6.58 -6.05
N MET A 159 16.56 5.86 -5.77
CA MET A 159 15.19 6.28 -6.10
C MET A 159 14.51 6.96 -4.91
N TRP A 160 13.61 7.88 -5.20
CA TRP A 160 12.69 8.41 -4.21
C TRP A 160 11.49 7.49 -4.08
N ASP A 161 11.10 7.23 -2.83
CA ASP A 161 9.93 6.46 -2.47
C ASP A 161 9.06 7.29 -1.53
N VAL A 162 7.75 7.09 -1.63
CA VAL A 162 6.76 7.77 -0.80
C VAL A 162 5.75 6.76 -0.30
N VAL A 163 5.51 6.78 1.00
CA VAL A 163 4.61 5.85 1.66
C VAL A 163 3.60 6.60 2.53
N THR A 164 2.42 6.02 2.66
CA THR A 164 1.38 6.42 3.61
C THR A 164 0.97 5.18 4.42
N PRO A 165 0.76 5.29 5.75
CA PRO A 165 0.48 4.13 6.57
C PRO A 165 -0.97 3.68 6.40
N ILE A 166 -1.18 2.36 6.33
CA ILE A 166 -2.51 1.76 6.45
C ILE A 166 -2.70 1.36 7.90
N MET A 167 -3.73 1.93 8.52
CA MET A 167 -4.11 1.61 9.90
C MET A 167 -5.22 0.57 9.87
N VAL A 168 -5.11 -0.44 10.73
CA VAL A 168 -6.11 -1.50 10.86
C VAL A 168 -6.65 -1.45 12.29
N GLY A 169 -7.96 -1.27 12.43
CA GLY A 169 -8.59 -0.99 13.71
C GLY A 169 -8.54 0.51 14.09
N ASP A 170 -9.04 0.80 15.30
CA ASP A 170 -9.01 2.14 15.93
C ASP A 170 -7.83 2.27 16.91
#